data_AF-A0A183EF37-F1
#
_entry.id   AF-A0A183EF37-F1
#
_cell.length_a   1.000
_cell.length_b   1.000
_cell.length_c   1.000
_cell.angle_alpha   90.00
_cell.angle_beta   90.00
_cell.angle_gamma   90.00
#
_symmetry.space_group_name_H-M   'P 1'
#
loop_
_entity.id
_entity.type
_entity.pdbx_description
1 polymer ?
#
loop_
_entity_poly.entity_id
_entity_poly.type
_entity_poly.pdbx_seq_one_letter_code
_entity_poly.pdbx_strand_id
1 'polypeptide(L)'
;LYVIFRNLCLTPDGDAARQPLLSLIAEMCEKCSSISYLLLFFTSSNRRDQNDTAITAYTDLCRMLDISPIQQIVSDLEQCHLDDFVLFAHLIPKDSFLPIVSASLTWETTAQFIFWQLVHAEGVPIDWILQIIPKLQYPKHSEAIAQVYIMLQRMDREPNMGLIRNLLSRTTVDMFTVNCLKLLIKDSDYAGRVAELLSNLIDKLIQSGDLLPIHSKNKRPNQRQSCLSKDSHVAEAFLARPVLQEAFTTARAAEKVAYFA
;
A
#
# COMPACT_ATOMS: atom_id res chain seq x y z
N LEU A 1 -33.88 9.09 4.92
CA LEU A 1 -33.09 7.84 4.86
C LEU A 1 -32.25 7.60 6.11
N TYR A 2 -31.14 8.32 6.34
CA TYR A 2 -30.21 8.07 7.45
C TYR A 2 -30.81 8.13 8.87
N VAL A 3 -31.91 8.88 9.08
CA VAL A 3 -32.64 8.86 10.36
C VAL A 3 -33.22 7.47 10.66
N ILE A 4 -33.72 6.77 9.63
CA ILE A 4 -34.26 5.41 9.76
C ILE A 4 -33.12 4.45 10.11
N PHE A 5 -31.97 4.57 9.43
CA PHE A 5 -30.78 3.76 9.73
C PHE A 5 -30.28 3.97 11.16
N ARG A 6 -30.23 5.23 11.61
CA ARG A 6 -29.87 5.57 12.99
C ARG A 6 -30.83 4.93 13.98
N ASN A 7 -32.15 5.02 13.75
CA ASN A 7 -33.13 4.41 14.63
C ASN A 7 -32.99 2.88 14.67
N LEU A 8 -32.77 2.24 13.51
CA LEU A 8 -32.49 0.81 13.45
C LEU A 8 -31.25 0.44 14.28
N CYS A 9 -30.13 1.14 14.09
CA CYS A 9 -28.88 0.86 14.80
C CYS A 9 -28.95 1.12 16.31
N LEU A 10 -29.83 2.02 16.76
CA LEU A 10 -30.06 2.31 18.18
C LEU A 10 -31.09 1.39 18.84
N THR A 11 -31.88 0.67 18.03
CA THR A 11 -32.91 -0.23 18.53
C THR A 11 -32.27 -1.58 18.85
N PRO A 12 -32.27 -2.03 20.13
CA PRO A 12 -31.61 -3.28 20.53
C PRO A 12 -32.18 -4.53 19.86
N ASP A 13 -31.38 -5.59 19.83
CA ASP A 13 -31.83 -6.91 19.40
C ASP A 13 -32.95 -7.43 20.32
N GLY A 14 -34.07 -7.85 19.73
CA GLY A 14 -35.26 -8.34 20.45
C GLY A 14 -36.34 -7.29 20.73
N ASP A 15 -36.09 -6.01 20.46
CA ASP A 15 -37.13 -4.97 20.51
C ASP A 15 -38.15 -5.18 19.36
N ALA A 16 -39.44 -5.17 19.69
CA ALA A 16 -40.53 -5.32 18.74
C ALA A 16 -40.54 -4.20 17.67
N ALA A 17 -40.00 -3.02 17.98
CA ALA A 17 -39.88 -1.90 17.04
C ALA A 17 -38.81 -2.14 15.95
N ARG A 18 -37.90 -3.09 16.13
CA ARG A 18 -36.83 -3.38 15.17
C ARG A 18 -37.36 -4.00 13.87
N GLN A 19 -38.32 -4.92 13.97
CA GLN A 19 -38.87 -5.66 12.83
C GLN A 19 -39.61 -4.77 11.81
N PRO A 20 -40.49 -3.83 12.23
CA PRO A 20 -41.08 -2.86 11.31
C PRO A 20 -40.04 -1.97 10.60
N LEU A 21 -38.97 -1.56 11.30
CA LEU A 21 -37.90 -0.75 10.71
C LEU A 21 -37.14 -1.55 9.64
N LEU A 22 -36.80 -2.81 9.91
CA LEU A 22 -36.15 -3.69 8.93
C LEU A 22 -37.05 -3.96 7.73
N SER A 23 -38.35 -4.22 7.97
CA SER A 23 -39.32 -4.47 6.89
C SER A 23 -39.47 -3.27 5.96
N LEU A 24 -39.54 -2.06 6.53
CA LEU A 24 -39.57 -0.82 5.76
C LEU A 24 -38.30 -0.67 4.90
N ILE A 25 -37.12 -0.92 5.47
CA ILE A 25 -35.85 -0.82 4.73
C ILE A 25 -35.78 -1.90 3.63
N ALA A 26 -36.23 -3.13 3.90
CA ALA A 26 -36.28 -4.19 2.91
C ALA A 26 -37.17 -3.83 1.72
N GLU A 27 -38.37 -3.28 1.97
CA GLU A 27 -39.26 -2.80 0.90
C GLU A 27 -38.63 -1.64 0.12
N MET A 28 -37.87 -0.76 0.79
CA MET A 28 -37.11 0.29 0.12
C MET A 28 -35.99 -0.27 -0.78
N CYS A 29 -35.31 -1.35 -0.36
CA CYS A 29 -34.30 -2.04 -1.17
C CYS A 29 -34.89 -2.61 -2.48
N GLU A 30 -36.14 -3.11 -2.46
CA GLU A 30 -36.81 -3.57 -3.69
C GLU A 30 -37.04 -2.46 -4.70
N LYS A 31 -37.20 -1.21 -4.24
CA LYS A 31 -37.43 -0.05 -5.12
C LYS A 31 -36.13 0.62 -5.55
N CYS A 32 -35.08 0.50 -4.73
CA CYS A 32 -33.82 1.17 -4.99
C CYS A 32 -32.65 0.35 -4.42
N SER A 33 -31.83 -0.18 -5.33
CA SER A 33 -30.63 -0.97 -5.00
C SER A 33 -29.57 -0.20 -4.20
N SER A 34 -29.68 1.13 -4.13
CA SER A 34 -28.74 1.94 -3.34
C SER A 34 -28.91 1.85 -1.83
N ILE A 35 -30.10 1.47 -1.38
CA ILE A 35 -30.46 1.57 0.05
C ILE A 35 -29.58 0.65 0.91
N SER A 36 -29.27 -0.55 0.42
CA SER A 36 -28.43 -1.53 1.12
C SER A 36 -26.97 -1.06 1.24
N TYR A 37 -26.35 -0.58 0.16
CA TYR A 37 -24.96 -0.09 0.24
C TYR A 37 -24.85 1.23 1.04
N LEU A 38 -25.91 2.06 1.05
CA LEU A 38 -25.96 3.26 1.90
C LEU A 38 -26.08 2.90 3.40
N LEU A 39 -26.79 1.81 3.72
CA LEU A 39 -26.79 1.27 5.08
C LEU A 39 -25.42 0.68 5.44
N LEU A 40 -24.78 -0.05 4.53
CA LEU A 40 -23.41 -0.55 4.71
C LEU A 40 -22.42 0.60 4.96
N PHE A 41 -22.53 1.68 4.19
CA PHE A 41 -21.73 2.89 4.39
C PHE A 41 -22.00 3.56 5.75
N PHE A 42 -23.27 3.66 6.14
CA PHE A 42 -23.65 4.23 7.43
C PHE A 42 -23.07 3.43 8.59
N THR A 43 -23.14 2.10 8.54
CA THR A 43 -22.64 1.21 9.60
C THR A 43 -21.12 1.18 9.66
N SER A 44 -20.44 1.19 8.50
CA SER A 44 -18.97 1.25 8.41
C SER A 44 -18.36 2.60 8.81
N SER A 45 -19.08 3.71 8.62
CA SER A 45 -18.60 5.05 8.96
C SER A 45 -18.72 5.39 10.46
N ASN A 46 -19.63 4.73 11.18
CA ASN A 46 -19.98 5.07 12.57
C ASN A 46 -19.04 4.44 13.63
N ARG A 47 -17.75 4.26 13.30
CA ARG A 47 -16.75 3.46 14.06
C ARG A 47 -16.41 3.96 15.48
N ARG A 48 -17.11 4.98 16.00
CA ARG A 48 -16.69 5.65 17.25
C ARG A 48 -17.42 5.21 18.51
N ASP A 49 -18.65 4.67 18.48
CA ASP A 49 -19.38 4.45 19.76
C ASP A 49 -20.41 3.31 19.88
N GLN A 50 -20.55 2.35 18.93
CA GLN A 50 -21.44 1.18 19.11
C GLN A 50 -21.20 0.14 17.99
N ASN A 51 -20.20 -0.73 18.15
CA ASN A 51 -19.76 -1.63 17.07
C ASN A 51 -20.74 -2.79 16.80
N ASP A 52 -21.35 -3.37 17.83
CA ASP A 52 -22.10 -4.63 17.65
C ASP A 52 -23.51 -4.42 17.09
N THR A 53 -24.21 -3.37 17.51
CA THR A 53 -25.58 -3.06 17.06
C THR A 53 -25.67 -2.52 15.62
N ALA A 54 -24.62 -1.83 15.15
CA ALA A 54 -24.56 -1.33 13.77
C ALA A 54 -24.25 -2.46 12.78
N ILE A 55 -23.34 -3.36 13.13
CA ILE A 55 -23.02 -4.53 12.29
C ILE A 55 -24.22 -5.49 12.21
N THR A 56 -24.88 -5.74 13.35
CA THR A 56 -26.08 -6.59 13.39
C THR A 56 -27.21 -6.03 12.52
N ALA A 57 -27.40 -4.71 12.47
CA ALA A 57 -28.43 -4.07 11.63
C ALA A 57 -28.31 -4.43 10.14
N TYR A 58 -27.10 -4.39 9.58
CA TYR A 58 -26.88 -4.81 8.20
C TYR A 58 -27.09 -6.32 8.03
N THR A 59 -26.58 -7.15 8.96
CA THR A 59 -26.80 -8.61 8.87
C THR A 59 -28.27 -9.01 9.03
N ASP A 60 -29.05 -8.28 9.82
CA ASP A 60 -30.49 -8.50 9.98
C ASP A 60 -31.26 -8.14 8.72
N LEU A 61 -30.85 -7.06 8.03
CA LEU A 61 -31.40 -6.74 6.71
C LEU A 61 -31.11 -7.89 5.71
N CYS A 62 -29.89 -8.41 5.67
CA CYS A 62 -29.55 -9.54 4.80
C CYS A 62 -30.43 -10.77 5.10
N ARG A 63 -30.67 -11.08 6.38
CA ARG A 63 -31.59 -12.16 6.80
C ARG A 63 -33.02 -11.90 6.34
N MET A 64 -33.49 -10.65 6.44
CA MET A 64 -34.83 -10.26 5.96
C MET A 64 -34.98 -10.39 4.45
N LEU A 65 -33.90 -10.15 3.70
CA LEU A 65 -33.86 -10.31 2.24
C LEU A 65 -33.64 -11.77 1.80
N ASP A 66 -33.43 -12.70 2.75
CA ASP A 66 -33.06 -14.10 2.48
C ASP A 66 -31.78 -14.26 1.63
N ILE A 67 -30.80 -13.38 1.87
CA ILE A 67 -29.51 -13.36 1.15
C ILE A 67 -28.36 -13.47 2.15
N SER A 68 -27.30 -14.21 1.79
CA SER A 68 -26.13 -14.28 2.66
C SER A 68 -25.42 -12.91 2.75
N PRO A 69 -24.90 -12.51 3.93
CA PRO A 69 -24.25 -11.21 4.07
C PRO A 69 -23.11 -10.98 3.07
N ILE A 70 -22.35 -12.02 2.72
CA ILE A 70 -21.25 -11.93 1.75
C ILE A 70 -21.80 -11.63 0.35
N GLN A 71 -22.83 -12.34 -0.11
CA GLN A 71 -23.43 -12.09 -1.41
C GLN A 71 -24.03 -10.68 -1.50
N GLN A 72 -24.70 -10.23 -0.43
CA GLN A 72 -25.24 -8.88 -0.39
C GLN A 72 -24.13 -7.83 -0.43
N ILE A 73 -23.05 -8.00 0.34
CA ILE A 73 -21.89 -7.08 0.31
C ILE A 73 -21.28 -7.02 -1.08
N VAL A 74 -21.13 -8.15 -1.78
CA VAL A 74 -20.59 -8.16 -3.14
C VAL A 74 -21.50 -7.35 -4.08
N SER A 75 -22.81 -7.61 -4.06
CA SER A 75 -23.79 -6.87 -4.86
C SER A 75 -23.80 -5.37 -4.54
N ASP A 76 -23.71 -5.02 -3.25
CA ASP A 76 -23.71 -3.65 -2.76
C ASP A 76 -22.45 -2.90 -3.21
N LEU A 77 -21.29 -3.56 -3.13
CA LEU A 77 -20.02 -2.99 -3.57
C LEU A 77 -19.98 -2.83 -5.10
N GLU A 78 -20.50 -3.79 -5.86
CA GLU A 78 -20.63 -3.68 -7.32
C GLU A 78 -21.53 -2.51 -7.72
N GLN A 79 -22.70 -2.39 -7.11
CA GLN A 79 -23.62 -1.29 -7.38
C GLN A 79 -23.04 0.06 -6.93
N CYS A 80 -22.44 0.13 -5.73
CA CYS A 80 -21.83 1.34 -5.21
C CYS A 80 -20.69 1.82 -6.12
N HIS A 81 -19.89 0.91 -6.66
CA HIS A 81 -18.85 1.26 -7.62
C HIS A 81 -19.42 1.93 -8.88
N LEU A 82 -20.55 1.44 -9.40
CA LEU A 82 -21.20 1.99 -10.59
C LEU A 82 -21.88 3.34 -10.32
N ASP A 83 -22.49 3.49 -9.15
CA ASP A 83 -23.24 4.69 -8.77
C ASP A 83 -22.31 5.83 -8.31
N ASP A 84 -21.33 5.51 -7.44
CA ASP A 84 -20.43 6.48 -6.81
C ASP A 84 -19.09 5.81 -6.40
N PHE A 85 -18.09 5.97 -7.27
CA PHE A 85 -16.75 5.41 -7.03
C PHE A 85 -16.03 6.04 -5.81
N VAL A 86 -16.39 7.26 -5.40
CA VAL A 86 -15.79 7.92 -4.22
C VAL A 86 -16.36 7.30 -2.96
N LEU A 87 -17.67 7.06 -2.91
CA LEU A 87 -18.30 6.36 -1.80
C LEU A 87 -17.78 4.91 -1.69
N PHE A 88 -17.63 4.22 -2.83
CA PHE A 88 -17.06 2.88 -2.88
C PHE A 88 -15.66 2.83 -2.25
N ALA A 89 -14.80 3.82 -2.52
CA ALA A 89 -13.46 3.88 -1.93
C ALA A 89 -13.50 3.97 -0.39
N HIS A 90 -14.50 4.64 0.19
CA HIS A 90 -14.68 4.73 1.64
C HIS A 90 -15.11 3.40 2.28
N LEU A 91 -15.79 2.54 1.52
CA LEU A 91 -16.23 1.22 1.98
C LEU A 91 -15.07 0.20 2.04
N ILE A 92 -13.96 0.44 1.35
CA ILE A 92 -12.80 -0.44 1.37
C ILE A 92 -11.99 -0.23 2.66
N PRO A 93 -11.89 -1.22 3.56
CA PRO A 93 -11.12 -1.06 4.79
C PRO A 93 -9.63 -0.87 4.49
N LYS A 94 -8.99 0.06 5.20
CA LYS A 94 -7.54 0.30 5.10
C LYS A 94 -6.70 -0.96 5.32
N ASP A 95 -7.14 -1.84 6.23
CA ASP A 95 -6.44 -3.09 6.56
C ASP A 95 -6.52 -4.14 5.43
N SER A 96 -7.50 -4.01 4.53
CA SER A 96 -7.64 -4.86 3.34
C SER A 96 -6.80 -4.40 2.15
N PHE A 97 -6.20 -3.20 2.24
CA PHE A 97 -5.52 -2.56 1.11
C PHE A 97 -4.33 -3.37 0.61
N LEU A 98 -3.43 -3.82 1.50
CA LEU A 98 -2.24 -4.57 1.11
C LEU A 98 -2.56 -5.92 0.42
N PRO A 99 -3.54 -6.71 0.91
CA PRO A 99 -4.07 -7.86 0.17
C PRO A 99 -4.61 -7.50 -1.23
N ILE A 100 -5.36 -6.40 -1.37
CA ILE A 100 -5.91 -5.97 -2.66
C ILE A 100 -4.80 -5.59 -3.63
N VAL A 101 -3.81 -4.79 -3.19
CA VAL A 101 -2.63 -4.45 -4.01
C VAL A 101 -1.86 -5.70 -4.43
N SER A 102 -1.78 -6.71 -3.55
CA SER A 102 -1.12 -7.99 -3.88
C SER A 102 -1.89 -8.75 -4.96
N ALA A 103 -3.22 -8.82 -4.84
CA ALA A 103 -4.08 -9.46 -5.83
C ALA A 103 -4.09 -8.70 -7.17
N SER A 104 -4.03 -7.36 -7.13
CA SER A 104 -4.05 -6.54 -8.34
C SER A 104 -2.85 -6.77 -9.25
N LEU A 105 -1.73 -7.31 -8.73
CA LEU A 105 -0.56 -7.66 -9.55
C LEU A 105 -0.85 -8.72 -10.62
N THR A 106 -1.94 -9.47 -10.48
CA THR A 106 -2.37 -10.48 -11.47
C THR A 106 -3.59 -10.04 -12.29
N TRP A 107 -4.11 -8.85 -12.05
CA TRP A 107 -5.24 -8.32 -12.83
C TRP A 107 -4.77 -7.90 -14.23
N GLU A 108 -5.73 -7.77 -15.15
CA GLU A 108 -5.47 -7.19 -16.47
C GLU A 108 -5.03 -5.72 -16.38
N THR A 109 -4.32 -5.25 -17.41
CA THR A 109 -3.73 -3.90 -17.46
C THR A 109 -4.76 -2.79 -17.21
N THR A 110 -5.96 -2.89 -17.79
CA THR A 110 -7.02 -1.88 -17.59
C THR A 110 -7.48 -1.83 -16.13
N ALA A 111 -7.72 -2.98 -15.50
CA ALA A 111 -8.10 -3.06 -14.11
C ALA A 111 -6.99 -2.54 -13.18
N GLN A 112 -5.73 -2.87 -13.47
CA GLN A 112 -4.60 -2.28 -12.74
C GLN A 112 -4.56 -0.76 -12.89
N PHE A 113 -4.74 -0.23 -14.11
CA PHE A 113 -4.74 1.20 -14.35
C PHE A 113 -5.82 1.92 -13.54
N ILE A 114 -7.07 1.44 -13.60
CA ILE A 114 -8.20 2.01 -12.87
C ILE A 114 -7.95 1.95 -11.36
N PHE A 115 -7.49 0.80 -10.85
CA PHE A 115 -7.14 0.64 -9.44
C PHE A 115 -6.15 1.70 -8.98
N TRP A 116 -5.05 1.89 -9.71
CA TRP A 116 -4.05 2.89 -9.35
C TRP A 116 -4.57 4.33 -9.46
N GLN A 117 -5.51 4.64 -10.37
CA GLN A 117 -6.16 5.96 -10.39
C GLN A 117 -6.92 6.22 -9.09
N LEU A 118 -7.63 5.22 -8.55
CA LEU A 118 -8.33 5.33 -7.26
C LEU A 118 -7.34 5.51 -6.11
N VAL A 119 -6.24 4.74 -6.09
CA VAL A 119 -5.17 4.87 -5.09
C VAL A 119 -4.62 6.29 -5.04
N HIS A 120 -4.41 6.92 -6.21
CA HIS A 120 -3.94 8.31 -6.29
C HIS A 120 -5.01 9.32 -5.88
N ALA A 121 -6.29 9.09 -6.22
CA ALA A 121 -7.39 9.97 -5.86
C ALA A 121 -7.61 10.03 -4.34
N GLU A 122 -7.45 8.90 -3.66
CA GLU A 122 -7.54 8.80 -2.19
C GLU A 122 -6.30 9.32 -1.46
N GLY A 123 -5.23 9.69 -2.18
CA GLY A 123 -3.99 10.18 -1.58
C GLY A 123 -3.29 9.14 -0.70
N VAL A 124 -3.35 7.85 -1.09
CA VAL A 124 -2.75 6.77 -0.31
C VAL A 124 -1.22 6.96 -0.23
N PRO A 125 -0.61 6.99 0.96
CA PRO A 125 0.83 7.14 1.09
C PRO A 125 1.55 5.84 0.72
N ILE A 126 2.78 5.97 0.22
CA ILE A 126 3.61 4.81 -0.16
C ILE A 126 3.89 3.84 1.00
N ASP A 127 3.85 4.34 2.25
CA ASP A 127 4.03 3.54 3.45
C ASP A 127 3.12 2.31 3.51
N TRP A 128 1.92 2.41 2.93
CA TRP A 128 0.93 1.33 2.96
C TRP A 128 1.26 0.17 2.02
N ILE A 129 2.16 0.38 1.05
CA ILE A 129 2.52 -0.63 0.05
C ILE A 129 3.98 -1.06 0.12
N LEU A 130 4.75 -0.61 1.13
CA LEU A 130 6.18 -0.92 1.23
C LEU A 130 6.46 -2.43 1.15
N GLN A 131 5.60 -3.26 1.75
CA GLN A 131 5.75 -4.72 1.76
C GLN A 131 5.53 -5.38 0.39
N ILE A 132 4.98 -4.65 -0.58
CA ILE A 132 4.83 -5.11 -1.98
C ILE A 132 6.10 -4.88 -2.77
N ILE A 133 6.85 -3.82 -2.47
CA ILE A 133 8.05 -3.40 -3.22
C ILE A 133 9.05 -4.55 -3.43
N PRO A 134 9.38 -5.41 -2.44
CA PRO A 134 10.30 -6.52 -2.64
C PRO A 134 9.80 -7.57 -3.66
N LYS A 135 8.48 -7.67 -3.84
CA LYS A 135 7.82 -8.68 -4.68
C LYS A 135 7.63 -8.23 -6.14
N LEU A 136 7.82 -6.94 -6.44
CA LEU A 136 7.62 -6.43 -7.80
C LEU A 136 8.73 -6.91 -8.74
N GLN A 137 8.41 -7.28 -9.98
CA GLN A 137 9.38 -7.82 -10.93
C GLN A 137 9.13 -7.19 -12.29
N TYR A 138 10.13 -6.55 -12.88
CA TYR A 138 10.04 -6.09 -14.26
C TYR A 138 10.37 -7.23 -15.24
N PRO A 139 9.65 -7.39 -16.37
CA PRO A 139 8.52 -6.58 -16.86
C PRO A 139 7.14 -7.07 -16.37
N LYS A 140 7.07 -8.09 -15.53
CA LYS A 140 5.81 -8.73 -15.12
C LYS A 140 4.83 -7.78 -14.42
N HIS A 141 5.32 -6.87 -13.60
CA HIS A 141 4.51 -5.94 -12.80
C HIS A 141 4.76 -4.48 -13.25
N SER A 142 4.79 -4.23 -14.56
CA SER A 142 5.18 -2.93 -15.14
C SER A 142 4.31 -1.78 -14.66
N GLU A 143 3.00 -1.99 -14.57
CA GLU A 143 2.02 -1.02 -14.11
C GLU A 143 2.28 -0.68 -12.64
N ALA A 144 2.31 -1.67 -11.74
CA ALA A 144 2.60 -1.43 -10.32
C ALA A 144 3.97 -0.76 -10.10
N ILE A 145 4.99 -1.15 -10.85
CA ILE A 145 6.33 -0.53 -10.83
C ILE A 145 6.25 0.96 -11.20
N ALA A 146 5.59 1.30 -12.29
CA ALA A 146 5.42 2.69 -12.71
C ALA A 146 4.66 3.51 -11.66
N GLN A 147 3.64 2.92 -11.03
CA GLN A 147 2.80 3.61 -10.06
C GLN A 147 3.52 3.84 -8.73
N VAL A 148 4.29 2.86 -8.24
CA VAL A 148 5.18 3.07 -7.09
C VAL A 148 6.20 4.18 -7.36
N TYR A 149 6.75 4.24 -8.58
CA TYR A 149 7.67 5.32 -8.95
C TYR A 149 6.99 6.70 -8.91
N ILE A 150 5.75 6.81 -9.41
CA ILE A 150 4.96 8.04 -9.34
C ILE A 150 4.65 8.42 -7.89
N MET A 151 4.32 7.46 -7.03
CA MET A 151 4.09 7.71 -5.59
C MET A 151 5.34 8.25 -4.90
N LEU A 152 6.53 7.72 -5.23
CA LEU A 152 7.81 8.26 -4.73
C LEU A 152 8.06 9.68 -5.23
N GLN A 153 7.72 9.98 -6.49
CA GLN A 153 7.93 11.30 -7.08
C GLN A 153 7.03 12.37 -6.44
N ARG A 154 5.85 11.98 -5.96
CA ARG A 154 4.87 12.86 -5.30
C ARG A 154 4.91 12.74 -3.77
N MET A 155 5.97 12.15 -3.23
CA MET A 155 6.07 11.89 -1.80
C MET A 155 6.36 13.19 -1.05
N ASP A 156 5.40 13.62 -0.22
CA ASP A 156 5.52 14.82 0.62
C ASP A 156 6.18 14.56 1.99
N ARG A 157 6.59 13.31 2.25
CA ARG A 157 7.19 12.89 3.51
C ARG A 157 8.63 12.47 3.28
N GLU A 158 9.47 12.69 4.29
CA GLU A 158 10.84 12.20 4.25
C GLU A 158 10.91 10.66 4.09
N PRO A 159 11.89 10.15 3.34
CA PRO A 159 12.15 8.72 3.27
C PRO A 159 12.40 8.15 4.67
N ASN A 160 11.90 6.94 4.90
CA ASN A 160 12.13 6.20 6.15
C ASN A 160 12.92 4.91 5.92
N MET A 161 13.40 4.32 7.02
CA MET A 161 14.18 3.08 6.99
C MET A 161 13.41 1.92 6.33
N GLY A 162 12.08 1.87 6.53
CA GLY A 162 11.22 0.86 5.93
C GLY A 162 11.28 0.91 4.41
N LEU A 163 11.18 2.10 3.81
CA LEU A 163 11.28 2.30 2.38
C LEU A 163 12.64 1.84 1.83
N ILE A 164 13.73 2.32 2.43
CA ILE A 164 15.10 1.98 1.99
C ILE A 164 15.34 0.47 2.08
N ARG A 165 14.95 -0.16 3.20
CA ARG A 165 15.09 -1.61 3.39
C ARG A 165 14.29 -2.40 2.35
N ASN A 166 13.04 -2.03 2.09
CA ASN A 166 12.20 -2.74 1.13
C ASN A 166 12.72 -2.58 -0.31
N LEU A 167 13.21 -1.39 -0.70
CA LEU A 167 13.85 -1.18 -2.01
C LEU A 167 15.12 -2.02 -2.21
N LEU A 168 15.99 -2.06 -1.20
CA LEU A 168 17.27 -2.78 -1.26
C LEU A 168 17.12 -4.30 -1.06
N SER A 169 16.04 -4.78 -0.45
CA SER A 169 15.76 -6.21 -0.31
C SER A 169 15.33 -6.91 -1.61
N ARG A 170 15.09 -6.14 -2.68
CA ARG A 170 14.74 -6.67 -3.99
C ARG A 170 15.91 -7.46 -4.58
N THR A 171 15.65 -8.69 -5.00
CA THR A 171 16.64 -9.59 -5.63
C THR A 171 16.60 -9.54 -7.16
N THR A 172 15.68 -8.76 -7.74
CA THR A 172 15.49 -8.63 -9.18
C THR A 172 16.60 -7.83 -9.83
N VAL A 173 17.15 -8.35 -10.93
CA VAL A 173 18.17 -7.67 -11.73
C VAL A 173 17.49 -6.73 -12.74
N ASP A 174 16.87 -5.65 -12.23
CA ASP A 174 16.25 -4.58 -13.03
C ASP A 174 16.72 -3.19 -12.56
N MET A 175 16.38 -2.16 -13.34
CA MET A 175 16.75 -0.77 -13.02
C MET A 175 15.80 -0.09 -12.02
N PHE A 176 14.75 -0.78 -11.54
CA PHE A 176 13.71 -0.13 -10.75
C PHE A 176 14.25 0.39 -9.42
N THR A 177 14.97 -0.43 -8.65
CA THR A 177 15.59 -0.01 -7.39
C THR A 177 16.54 1.16 -7.59
N VAL A 178 17.38 1.09 -8.63
CA VAL A 178 18.34 2.15 -8.97
C VAL A 178 17.62 3.44 -9.32
N ASN A 179 16.56 3.38 -10.12
CA ASN A 179 15.78 4.56 -10.51
C ASN A 179 15.06 5.18 -9.31
N CYS A 180 14.49 4.37 -8.40
CA CYS A 180 13.90 4.86 -7.16
C CYS A 180 14.92 5.57 -6.29
N LEU A 181 16.12 4.98 -6.10
CA LEU A 181 17.19 5.62 -5.32
C LEU A 181 17.66 6.93 -5.98
N LYS A 182 17.84 6.94 -7.30
CA LYS A 182 18.19 8.17 -8.05
C LYS A 182 17.14 9.26 -7.87
N LEU A 183 15.86 8.90 -7.90
CA LEU A 183 14.76 9.83 -7.66
C LEU A 183 14.83 10.42 -6.25
N LEU A 184 15.05 9.58 -5.24
CA LEU A 184 15.11 9.99 -3.83
C LEU A 184 16.31 10.91 -3.52
N ILE A 185 17.46 10.69 -4.15
CA ILE A 185 18.67 11.50 -3.91
C ILE A 185 18.74 12.76 -4.78
N LYS A 186 17.79 12.95 -5.70
CA LYS A 186 17.73 14.11 -6.57
C LYS A 186 17.39 15.39 -5.79
N ASP A 187 16.55 15.26 -4.77
CA ASP A 187 16.25 16.32 -3.82
C ASP A 187 17.35 16.39 -2.75
N SER A 188 17.93 17.57 -2.51
CA SER A 188 19.03 17.75 -1.55
C SER A 188 18.62 17.42 -0.12
N ASP A 189 17.37 17.68 0.24
CA ASP A 189 16.84 17.49 1.58
C ASP A 189 16.67 16.00 1.85
N TYR A 190 16.07 15.27 0.90
CA TYR A 190 15.97 13.81 0.97
C TYR A 190 17.33 13.12 0.84
N ALA A 191 18.26 13.65 0.04
CA ALA A 191 19.60 13.08 -0.09
C ALA A 191 20.36 13.04 1.25
N GLY A 192 20.17 14.02 2.15
CA GLY A 192 20.70 13.93 3.51
C GLY A 192 20.13 12.74 4.26
N ARG A 193 18.80 12.67 4.29
CA ARG A 193 18.09 11.63 5.02
C ARG A 193 18.39 10.22 4.50
N VAL A 194 18.43 10.04 3.17
CA VAL A 194 18.73 8.74 2.55
C VAL A 194 20.15 8.29 2.89
N ALA A 195 21.13 9.20 2.91
CA ALA A 195 22.50 8.87 3.28
C ALA A 195 22.60 8.34 4.72
N GLU A 196 21.94 9.01 5.67
CA GLU A 196 21.87 8.55 7.07
C GLU A 196 21.20 7.18 7.20
N LEU A 197 20.08 6.96 6.49
CA LEU A 197 19.35 5.70 6.55
C LEU A 197 20.18 4.56 5.96
N LEU A 198 20.93 4.80 4.87
CA LEU A 198 21.83 3.82 4.30
C LEU A 198 22.98 3.48 5.26
N SER A 199 23.62 4.48 5.88
CA SER A 199 24.68 4.23 6.87
C SER A 199 24.18 3.43 8.05
N ASN A 200 23.02 3.79 8.61
CA ASN A 200 22.39 3.05 9.70
C ASN A 200 22.04 1.60 9.29
N LEU A 201 21.68 1.35 8.03
CA LEU A 201 21.42 0.02 7.53
C LEU A 201 22.72 -0.80 7.40
N ILE A 202 23.79 -0.18 6.90
CA ILE A 202 25.12 -0.80 6.82
C ILE A 202 25.61 -1.18 8.22
N ASP A 203 25.51 -0.29 9.20
CA ASP A 203 25.93 -0.57 10.58
C ASP A 203 25.16 -1.74 11.18
N LYS A 204 23.85 -1.84 10.93
CA LYS A 204 23.04 -2.99 11.36
C LYS A 204 23.47 -4.29 10.70
N LEU A 205 23.83 -4.27 9.42
CA LEU A 205 24.31 -5.46 8.70
C LEU A 205 25.71 -5.89 9.19
N ILE A 206 26.57 -4.94 9.56
CA ILE A 206 27.86 -5.23 10.21
C ILE A 206 27.60 -5.93 11.55
N GLN A 207 26.70 -5.38 12.38
CA GLN A 207 26.38 -5.92 13.69
C GLN A 207 25.72 -7.30 13.63
N SER A 208 24.89 -7.57 12.62
CA SER A 208 24.26 -8.88 12.45
C SER A 208 25.18 -9.93 11.82
N GLY A 209 26.34 -9.53 11.27
CA GLY A 209 27.24 -10.44 10.56
C GLY A 209 26.71 -10.88 9.18
N ASP A 210 25.64 -10.25 8.69
CA ASP A 210 25.01 -10.57 7.39
C ASP A 210 25.73 -9.94 6.19
N LEU A 211 26.88 -9.30 6.40
CA LEU A 211 27.80 -8.93 5.33
C LEU A 211 28.55 -10.17 4.82
N LEU A 212 27.80 -11.13 4.28
CA LEU A 212 28.43 -12.26 3.62
C LEU A 212 29.04 -11.81 2.28
N PRO A 213 30.29 -12.19 1.98
CA PRO A 213 30.85 -11.99 0.66
C PRO A 213 29.99 -12.74 -0.36
N ILE A 214 29.32 -12.03 -1.26
CA ILE A 214 28.72 -12.67 -2.42
C ILE A 214 29.89 -13.22 -3.26
N HIS A 215 30.22 -14.50 -3.10
CA HIS A 215 31.05 -15.27 -4.02
C HIS A 215 30.27 -15.49 -5.34
N SER A 216 30.01 -14.39 -6.04
CA SER A 216 29.53 -14.43 -7.41
C SER A 216 30.72 -14.63 -8.32
N LYS A 217 30.95 -15.89 -8.73
CA LYS A 217 31.64 -16.20 -9.99
C LYS A 217 30.75 -15.91 -11.22
N ASN A 218 29.78 -15.00 -11.12
CA ASN A 218 29.01 -14.57 -12.30
C ASN A 218 29.70 -13.38 -12.94
N LYS A 219 30.06 -13.57 -14.22
CA LYS A 219 30.46 -12.52 -15.16
C LYS A 219 29.67 -11.24 -14.86
N ARG A 220 30.40 -10.16 -14.54
CA ARG A 220 29.84 -8.81 -14.50
C ARG A 220 29.03 -8.62 -15.80
N PRO A 221 27.71 -8.37 -15.74
CA PRO A 221 27.01 -7.94 -16.94
C PRO A 221 27.67 -6.64 -17.40
N ASN A 222 28.06 -6.59 -18.67
CA ASN A 222 28.54 -5.39 -19.34
C ASN A 222 27.38 -4.37 -19.39
N GLN A 223 27.20 -3.61 -18.31
CA GLN A 223 26.33 -2.43 -18.25
C GLN A 223 27.12 -1.16 -17.92
N ARG A 224 28.40 -1.12 -18.32
CA ARG A 224 29.24 0.09 -18.22
C ARG A 224 28.91 1.18 -19.26
N GLN A 225 27.92 1.00 -20.12
CA GLN A 225 27.56 1.98 -21.16
C GLN A 225 26.06 2.27 -21.14
N SER A 226 25.61 3.12 -20.21
CA SER A 226 24.35 3.85 -20.37
C SER A 226 24.16 5.01 -19.38
N CYS A 227 25.01 5.18 -18.35
CA CYS A 227 24.81 6.21 -17.32
C CYS A 227 25.75 7.41 -17.46
N LEU A 228 26.23 7.73 -18.67
CA LEU A 228 26.97 8.98 -18.94
C LEU A 228 25.98 10.11 -19.24
N SER A 229 25.16 10.47 -18.25
CA SER A 229 24.36 11.69 -18.26
C SER A 229 24.42 12.33 -16.88
N LYS A 230 23.98 13.59 -16.75
CA LYS A 230 24.08 14.44 -15.55
C LYS A 230 23.71 13.76 -14.22
N ASP A 231 22.90 12.70 -14.25
CA ASP A 231 22.56 11.86 -13.09
C ASP A 231 23.77 11.14 -12.45
N SER A 232 24.86 10.92 -13.21
CA SER A 232 26.12 10.36 -12.67
C SER A 232 26.73 11.28 -11.63
N HIS A 233 26.72 12.59 -11.86
CA HIS A 233 27.31 13.56 -10.94
C HIS A 233 26.52 13.68 -9.62
N VAL A 234 25.19 13.60 -9.69
CA VAL A 234 24.34 13.60 -8.48
C VAL A 234 24.60 12.36 -7.64
N ALA A 235 24.70 11.18 -8.28
CA ALA A 235 25.01 9.94 -7.60
C ALA A 235 26.44 9.95 -7.01
N GLU A 236 27.43 10.45 -7.76
CA GLU A 236 28.81 10.60 -7.28
C GLU A 236 28.89 11.54 -6.08
N ALA A 237 28.25 12.71 -6.15
CA ALA A 237 28.20 13.67 -5.05
C ALA A 237 27.48 13.11 -3.82
N PHE A 238 26.38 12.37 -4.04
CA PHE A 238 25.68 11.67 -2.98
C PHE A 238 26.58 10.64 -2.28
N LEU A 239 27.26 9.79 -3.04
CA LEU A 239 28.17 8.78 -2.50
C LEU A 239 29.37 9.40 -1.78
N ALA A 240 29.82 10.59 -2.18
CA ALA A 240 30.91 11.32 -1.54
C ALA A 240 30.55 11.92 -0.17
N ARG A 241 29.28 11.82 0.28
CA ARG A 241 28.86 12.35 1.60
C ARG A 241 29.66 11.68 2.74
N PRO A 242 30.15 12.45 3.73
CA PRO A 242 31.01 11.94 4.80
C PRO A 242 30.42 10.73 5.54
N VAL A 243 29.12 10.80 5.88
CA VAL A 243 28.37 9.77 6.61
C VAL A 243 28.37 8.42 5.87
N LEU A 244 28.34 8.43 4.53
CA LEU A 244 28.42 7.22 3.71
C LEU A 244 29.85 6.72 3.58
N GLN A 245 30.82 7.63 3.37
CA GLN A 245 32.23 7.26 3.28
C GLN A 245 32.70 6.58 4.57
N GLU A 246 32.33 7.12 5.73
CA GLU A 246 32.61 6.53 7.03
C GLU A 246 32.00 5.13 7.16
N ALA A 247 30.69 4.99 6.89
CA ALA A 247 30.02 3.68 6.93
C ALA A 247 30.67 2.65 5.99
N PHE A 248 31.07 3.04 4.77
CA PHE A 248 31.78 2.15 3.84
C PHE A 248 33.18 1.77 4.35
N THR A 249 33.90 2.68 5.01
CA THR A 249 35.20 2.35 5.60
C THR A 249 35.05 1.36 6.75
N THR A 250 34.05 1.54 7.62
CA THR A 250 33.74 0.62 8.73
C THR A 250 33.34 -0.75 8.21
N ALA A 251 32.47 -0.81 7.20
CA ALA A 251 32.06 -2.07 6.57
C ALA A 251 33.25 -2.84 5.98
N ARG A 252 34.14 -2.16 5.25
CA ARG A 252 35.36 -2.79 4.70
C ARG A 252 36.31 -3.28 5.77
N ALA A 253 36.39 -2.59 6.91
CA ALA A 253 37.20 -3.05 8.04
C ALA A 253 36.58 -4.31 8.67
N ALA A 254 35.27 -4.36 8.85
CA ALA A 254 34.55 -5.51 9.38
C ALA A 254 34.67 -6.76 8.47
N GLU A 255 34.54 -6.60 7.15
CA GLU A 255 34.75 -7.69 6.19
C GLU A 255 36.16 -8.29 6.33
N LYS A 256 37.19 -7.45 6.43
CA LYS A 256 38.57 -7.93 6.63
C LYS A 256 38.70 -8.77 7.90
N VAL A 257 38.07 -8.37 9.00
CA VAL A 257 38.09 -9.13 10.27
C VAL A 257 37.41 -10.49 10.11
N ALA A 258 36.28 -10.55 9.39
CA ALA A 258 35.56 -11.80 9.13
C ALA A 258 36.36 -12.81 8.29
N TYR A 259 37.33 -12.38 7.47
CA TYR A 259 38.23 -13.28 6.74
C TYR A 259 39.33 -13.92 7.62
N PHE A 260 39.55 -13.40 8.83
CA PHE A 260 40.60 -13.87 9.75
C PHE A 260 40.06 -14.61 10.98
N ALA A 261 38.74 -14.73 11.12
CA ALA A 261 38.07 -15.51 12.17
C ALA A 261 37.59 -16.85 11.64
#